data_AF-A0A520FUB6-F1
#
_entry.id   AF-A0A520FUB6-F1
#
_cell.length_a   1.000
_cell.length_b   1.000
_cell.length_c   1.000
_cell.angle_alpha   90.00
_cell.angle_beta   90.00
_cell.angle_gamma   90.00
#
_symmetry.space_group_name_H-M   'P 1'
#
loop_
_entity.id
_entity.type
_entity.pdbx_description
1 polymer ?
#
loop_
_entity_poly.entity_id
_entity_poly.type
_entity_poly.pdbx_seq_one_letter_code
_entity_poly.pdbx_strand_id
1 'polypeptide(L)'
;MQDPATPYGTLPPASPPAQRKPLSLPRLAEMHARAEKITMLTAYDATFAAMADAAGVECLLVGDSLGMVCQGLHSTVGVALETMRYHTESVFRGLRRVQGTAWLVADLPFGSYQESREQALRSATVLMQAGAHMVKLEGGGWT
;
A
#
# COMPACT_ATOMS: atom_id res chain seq x y z
N MET A 1 -14.50 -41.62 1.26
CA MET A 1 -15.16 -40.51 0.57
C MET A 1 -14.09 -39.45 0.34
N GLN A 2 -13.55 -39.35 -0.88
CA GLN A 2 -12.49 -38.41 -1.22
C GLN A 2 -13.09 -37.00 -1.32
N ASP A 3 -12.50 -36.06 -0.59
CA ASP A 3 -12.82 -34.64 -0.75
C ASP A 3 -12.49 -34.20 -2.19
N PRO A 4 -13.41 -33.53 -2.90
CA PRO A 4 -13.12 -32.99 -4.23
C PRO A 4 -12.15 -31.82 -4.06
N ALA A 5 -10.85 -32.11 -4.08
CA ALA A 5 -9.83 -31.08 -4.18
C ALA A 5 -10.10 -30.28 -5.47
N THR A 6 -10.47 -29.02 -5.32
CA THR A 6 -10.62 -28.10 -6.45
C THR A 6 -9.28 -28.02 -7.19
N PRO A 7 -9.26 -27.95 -8.52
CA PRO A 7 -8.03 -28.03 -9.32
C PRO A 7 -7.02 -26.89 -9.04
N TYR A 8 -7.43 -25.86 -8.28
CA TYR A 8 -6.61 -24.70 -7.92
C TYR A 8 -6.37 -24.54 -6.41
N GLY A 9 -6.74 -25.55 -5.61
CA GLY A 9 -6.60 -25.55 -4.16
C GLY A 9 -7.59 -24.63 -3.44
N THR A 10 -8.09 -25.07 -2.30
CA THR A 10 -8.67 -24.19 -1.30
C THR A 10 -7.54 -23.48 -0.58
N LEU A 11 -7.55 -22.14 -0.59
CA LEU A 11 -6.59 -21.38 0.18
C LEU A 11 -6.74 -21.77 1.66
N PRO A 12 -5.65 -22.06 2.38
CA PRO A 12 -5.74 -22.40 3.80
C PRO A 12 -6.47 -21.27 4.56
N PRO A 13 -7.21 -21.60 5.62
CA PRO A 13 -7.90 -20.62 6.44
C PRO A 13 -6.90 -19.57 6.97
N ALA A 14 -7.44 -18.39 7.31
CA ALA A 14 -6.71 -17.18 7.69
C ALA A 14 -5.44 -17.47 8.53
N SER A 15 -4.36 -16.77 8.20
CA SER A 15 -3.09 -16.85 8.94
C SER A 15 -3.31 -16.61 10.44
N PRO A 16 -2.44 -17.17 11.31
CA PRO A 16 -2.52 -16.91 12.74
C PRO A 16 -2.48 -15.40 13.05
N PRO A 17 -3.09 -14.96 14.17
CA PRO A 17 -3.19 -13.55 14.54
C PRO A 17 -1.84 -12.86 14.55
N ALA A 18 -1.81 -11.66 13.98
CA ALA A 18 -0.62 -10.81 13.98
C ALA A 18 -0.10 -10.64 15.41
N GLN A 19 1.19 -10.93 15.58
CA GLN A 19 1.89 -10.78 16.85
C GLN A 19 2.13 -9.31 17.22
N ARG A 20 2.06 -8.41 16.24
CA ARG A 20 2.22 -6.97 16.39
C ARG A 20 0.87 -6.25 16.42
N LYS A 21 0.83 -5.10 17.08
CA LYS A 21 -0.34 -4.20 16.99
C LYS A 21 -0.34 -3.51 15.61
N PRO A 22 -1.51 -3.32 14.97
CA PRO A 22 -1.63 -2.52 13.75
C PRO A 22 -0.99 -1.14 13.92
N LEU A 23 -0.22 -0.70 12.92
CA LEU A 23 0.32 0.64 12.89
C LEU A 23 -0.81 1.65 12.64
N SER A 24 -0.63 2.84 13.18
CA SER A 24 -1.54 3.97 13.04
C SER A 24 -0.77 5.28 13.02
N LEU A 25 -1.38 6.36 12.53
CA LEU A 25 -0.75 7.67 12.52
C LEU A 25 -0.29 8.13 13.94
N PRO A 26 -1.10 8.00 15.01
CA PRO A 26 -0.62 8.27 16.38
C PRO A 26 0.58 7.40 16.78
N ARG A 27 0.58 6.12 16.40
CA ARG A 27 1.68 5.21 16.73
C ARG A 27 2.97 5.58 16.02
N LEU A 28 2.90 6.00 14.75
CA LEU A 28 4.06 6.53 14.02
C LEU A 28 4.60 7.81 14.68
N ALA A 29 3.72 8.69 15.16
CA ALA A 29 4.13 9.88 15.92
C ALA A 29 4.80 9.52 17.26
N GLU A 30 4.30 8.52 17.99
CA GLU A 30 4.92 8.00 19.22
C GLU A 30 6.29 7.37 18.96
N MET A 31 6.47 6.64 17.85
CA MET A 31 7.77 6.09 17.45
C MET A 31 8.77 7.21 17.19
N HIS A 32 8.36 8.22 16.41
CA HIS A 32 9.18 9.40 16.14
C HIS A 32 9.57 10.15 17.43
N ALA A 33 8.62 10.40 18.33
CA ALA A 33 8.88 11.06 19.61
C ALA A 33 9.87 10.29 20.50
N ARG A 34 9.92 8.96 20.37
CA ARG A 34 10.88 8.07 21.06
C ARG A 34 12.16 7.82 20.27
N ALA A 35 12.35 8.50 19.14
CA ALA A 35 13.46 8.30 18.21
C ALA A 35 13.61 6.85 17.69
N GLU A 36 12.52 6.07 17.72
CA GLU A 36 12.46 4.75 17.10
C GLU A 36 12.39 4.92 15.57
N LYS A 37 13.31 4.28 14.85
CA LYS A 37 13.34 4.37 13.38
C LYS A 37 12.14 3.64 12.80
N ILE A 38 11.48 4.29 11.84
CA ILE A 38 10.34 3.72 11.10
C ILE A 38 10.89 3.15 9.80
N THR A 39 10.63 1.87 9.53
CA THR A 39 10.99 1.26 8.26
C THR A 39 9.85 1.38 7.26
N MET A 40 10.18 1.75 6.03
CA MET A 40 9.22 1.83 4.93
C MET A 40 9.83 1.17 3.69
N LEU A 41 9.06 0.29 3.04
CA LEU A 41 9.43 -0.31 1.76
C LEU A 41 8.32 -0.12 0.74
N THR A 42 8.69 -0.07 -0.53
CA THR A 42 7.69 -0.15 -1.60
C THR A 42 7.17 -1.57 -1.75
N ALA A 43 5.88 -1.71 -2.06
CA ALA A 43 5.25 -2.97 -2.39
C ALA A 43 4.16 -2.73 -3.43
N TYR A 44 4.02 -3.68 -4.37
CA TYR A 44 3.09 -3.54 -5.49
C TYR A 44 2.16 -4.75 -5.66
N ASP A 45 2.33 -5.82 -4.87
CA ASP A 45 1.49 -7.00 -4.92
C ASP A 45 1.26 -7.63 -3.55
N ALA A 46 0.31 -8.57 -3.52
CA ALA A 46 -0.12 -9.23 -2.30
C ALA A 46 0.98 -10.06 -1.63
N THR A 47 1.87 -10.67 -2.41
CA THR A 47 2.89 -11.60 -1.92
C THR A 47 4.00 -10.84 -1.21
N PHE A 48 4.52 -9.79 -1.86
CA PHE A 48 5.54 -8.94 -1.25
C PHE A 48 5.00 -8.17 -0.05
N ALA A 49 3.74 -7.73 -0.09
CA ALA A 49 3.11 -7.09 1.06
C ALA A 49 3.09 -7.99 2.30
N ALA A 50 2.66 -9.25 2.12
CA ALA A 50 2.64 -10.24 3.18
C ALA A 50 4.04 -10.55 3.73
N MET A 51 5.03 -10.69 2.83
CA MET A 51 6.41 -10.95 3.22
C MET A 51 7.02 -9.78 4.00
N ALA A 52 6.83 -8.54 3.53
CA ALA A 52 7.37 -7.35 4.17
C ALA A 52 6.76 -7.12 5.56
N ASP A 53 5.44 -7.33 5.71
CA ASP A 53 4.79 -7.27 7.02
C ASP A 53 5.33 -8.34 7.99
N ALA A 54 5.51 -9.58 7.52
CA ALA A 54 6.12 -10.66 8.31
C ALA A 54 7.58 -10.36 8.71
N ALA A 55 8.31 -9.62 7.88
CA ALA A 55 9.65 -9.12 8.18
C ALA A 55 9.67 -7.94 9.17
N GLY A 56 8.49 -7.45 9.59
CA GLY A 56 8.33 -6.40 10.59
C GLY A 56 8.31 -4.98 10.03
N VAL A 57 8.18 -4.80 8.71
CA VAL A 57 8.16 -3.47 8.08
C VAL A 57 6.94 -2.67 8.58
N GLU A 58 7.17 -1.45 9.08
CA GLU A 58 6.09 -0.63 9.64
C GLU A 58 5.19 0.00 8.59
N CYS A 59 5.74 0.39 7.45
CA CYS A 59 4.99 1.08 6.39
C CYS A 59 5.25 0.45 5.02
N LEU A 60 4.19 0.26 4.24
CA LEU A 60 4.29 -0.12 2.83
C LEU A 60 3.86 1.04 1.96
N LEU A 61 4.63 1.33 0.92
CA LEU A 61 4.32 2.35 -0.07
C LEU A 61 3.98 1.71 -1.42
N VAL A 62 2.76 1.91 -1.88
CA VAL A 62 2.41 1.72 -3.29
C VAL A 62 2.82 2.99 -4.02
N GLY A 63 4.07 3.01 -4.48
CA GLY A 63 4.69 4.16 -5.12
C GLY A 63 4.51 4.16 -6.63
N ASP A 64 4.49 5.34 -7.25
CA ASP A 64 4.46 5.50 -8.71
C ASP A 64 5.74 4.97 -9.40
N SER A 65 6.78 4.66 -8.62
CA SER A 65 7.95 3.88 -9.02
C SER A 65 7.60 2.56 -9.70
N LEU A 66 6.40 2.02 -9.49
CA LEU A 66 5.85 0.89 -10.26
C LEU A 66 5.86 1.12 -11.78
N GLY A 67 5.80 2.38 -12.23
CA GLY A 67 5.92 2.71 -13.64
C GLY A 67 7.23 2.21 -14.23
N MET A 68 8.32 2.34 -13.47
CA MET A 68 9.64 1.88 -13.91
C MET A 68 9.84 0.38 -13.61
N VAL A 69 9.55 -0.05 -12.39
CA VAL A 69 9.93 -1.40 -11.93
C VAL A 69 8.93 -2.50 -12.30
N CYS A 70 7.65 -2.15 -12.53
CA CYS A 70 6.61 -3.11 -12.93
C CYS A 70 6.22 -2.94 -14.40
N GLN A 71 6.08 -1.71 -14.89
CA GLN A 71 5.61 -1.44 -16.26
C GLN A 71 6.75 -1.26 -17.27
N GLY A 72 7.99 -1.06 -16.83
CA GLY A 72 9.13 -0.84 -17.72
C GLY A 72 9.13 0.53 -18.41
N LEU A 73 8.38 1.51 -17.88
CA LEU A 73 8.43 2.89 -18.36
C LEU A 73 9.77 3.52 -18.01
N HIS A 74 10.17 4.51 -18.81
CA HIS A 74 11.40 5.27 -18.57
C HIS A 74 11.25 6.34 -17.47
N SER A 75 10.03 6.64 -17.04
CA SER A 75 9.69 7.59 -15.96
C SER A 75 8.34 7.25 -15.32
N THR A 76 8.00 7.89 -14.20
CA THR A 76 6.72 7.66 -13.49
C THR A 76 5.56 8.51 -14.03
N VAL A 77 5.83 9.45 -14.95
CA VAL A 77 4.82 10.38 -15.52
C VAL A 77 3.65 9.65 -16.20
N GLY A 78 3.91 8.48 -16.79
CA GLY A 78 2.90 7.69 -17.49
C GLY A 78 2.00 6.83 -16.59
N VAL A 79 2.20 6.84 -15.27
CA VAL A 79 1.43 6.00 -14.34
C VAL A 79 0.04 6.58 -14.13
N ALA A 80 -1.00 5.79 -14.41
CA ALA A 80 -2.39 6.19 -14.24
C ALA A 80 -2.89 5.98 -12.80
N LEU A 81 -3.86 6.80 -12.36
CA LEU A 81 -4.55 6.61 -11.07
C LEU A 81 -5.19 5.23 -10.94
N GLU A 82 -5.71 4.69 -12.04
CA GLU A 82 -6.27 3.34 -12.09
C GLU A 82 -5.24 2.25 -11.80
N THR A 83 -4.01 2.42 -12.31
CA THR A 83 -2.90 1.52 -12.01
C THR A 83 -2.54 1.58 -10.52
N MET A 84 -2.48 2.79 -9.94
CA MET A 84 -2.24 2.97 -8.51
C MET A 84 -3.33 2.30 -7.66
N ARG A 85 -4.59 2.44 -8.06
CA ARG A 85 -5.73 1.75 -7.44
C ARG A 85 -5.53 0.24 -7.44
N TYR A 86 -5.26 -0.34 -8.60
CA TYR A 86 -5.08 -1.80 -8.76
C TYR A 86 -3.98 -2.36 -7.85
N HIS A 87 -2.80 -1.72 -7.82
CA HIS A 87 -1.70 -2.16 -6.97
C HIS A 87 -2.00 -1.92 -5.47
N THR A 88 -2.70 -0.84 -5.13
CA THR A 88 -3.17 -0.59 -3.75
C THR A 88 -4.10 -1.68 -3.26
N GLU A 89 -5.11 -2.06 -4.06
CA GLU A 89 -6.00 -3.17 -3.72
C GLU A 89 -5.24 -4.48 -3.56
N SER A 90 -4.26 -4.74 -4.44
CA SER A 90 -3.45 -5.95 -4.39
C SER A 90 -2.64 -6.05 -3.10
N VAL A 91 -1.93 -4.98 -2.73
CA VAL A 91 -1.17 -4.90 -1.47
C VAL A 91 -2.09 -5.01 -0.26
N PHE A 92 -3.22 -4.29 -0.25
CA PHE A 92 -4.19 -4.35 0.83
C PHE A 92 -4.75 -5.76 1.05
N ARG A 93 -5.11 -6.46 -0.04
CA ARG A 93 -5.56 -7.87 0.03
C ARG A 93 -4.47 -8.79 0.58
N GLY A 94 -3.21 -8.55 0.23
CA GLY A 94 -2.06 -9.26 0.79
C GLY A 94 -1.95 -9.12 2.31
N LEU A 95 -1.97 -7.87 2.80
CA LEU A 95 -1.97 -7.57 4.23
C LEU A 95 -3.17 -8.20 4.94
N ARG A 96 -4.38 -8.05 4.40
CA ARG A 96 -5.61 -8.63 4.98
C ARG A 96 -5.52 -10.15 5.13
N ARG A 97 -4.94 -10.83 4.15
CA ARG A 97 -4.82 -12.29 4.14
C ARG A 97 -3.94 -12.82 5.26
N VAL A 98 -2.86 -12.11 5.58
CA VAL A 98 -1.93 -12.47 6.67
C VAL A 98 -2.24 -11.77 7.98
N GLN A 99 -3.39 -11.10 8.07
CA GLN A 99 -3.77 -10.25 9.21
C GLN A 99 -2.71 -9.19 9.55
N GLY A 100 -2.03 -8.70 8.51
CA GLY A 100 -0.89 -7.81 8.62
C GLY A 100 -1.21 -6.47 9.26
N THR A 101 -0.15 -5.83 9.75
CA THR A 101 -0.17 -4.67 10.64
C THR A 101 0.43 -3.41 10.04
N ALA A 102 1.14 -3.54 8.91
CA ALA A 102 1.81 -2.44 8.25
C ALA A 102 0.85 -1.31 7.83
N TRP A 103 1.35 -0.08 7.91
CA TRP A 103 0.64 1.12 7.47
C TRP A 103 0.77 1.28 5.95
N LEU A 104 -0.34 1.18 5.22
CA LEU A 104 -0.35 1.27 3.77
C LEU A 104 -0.49 2.73 3.29
N VAL A 105 0.52 3.20 2.58
CA VAL A 105 0.57 4.51 1.91
C VAL A 105 0.47 4.30 0.40
N ALA A 106 -0.25 5.16 -0.31
CA ALA A 106 -0.33 5.13 -1.77
C ALA A 106 -0.02 6.50 -2.39
N ASP A 107 0.72 6.53 -3.49
CA ASP A 107 1.01 7.76 -4.21
C ASP A 107 -0.18 8.25 -5.04
N LEU A 108 -0.42 9.57 -4.97
CA LEU A 108 -1.16 10.25 -6.04
C LEU A 108 -0.22 10.41 -7.24
N PRO A 109 -0.52 9.76 -8.38
CA PRO A 109 0.38 9.83 -9.54
C PRO A 109 0.35 11.21 -10.19
N PHE A 110 1.33 11.47 -11.06
CA PHE A 110 1.41 12.71 -11.82
C PHE A 110 0.09 13.06 -12.53
N GLY A 111 -0.30 14.34 -12.50
CA GLY A 111 -1.53 14.85 -13.14
C GLY A 111 -2.83 14.59 -12.37
N SER A 112 -2.80 13.83 -11.27
CA SER A 112 -4.02 13.45 -10.52
C SER A 112 -4.38 14.39 -9.36
N TYR A 113 -3.53 15.36 -9.02
CA TYR A 113 -3.74 16.22 -7.84
C TYR A 113 -3.31 17.68 -8.01
N GLN A 114 -2.61 18.00 -9.09
CA GLN A 114 -1.98 19.31 -9.31
C GLN A 114 -2.97 20.38 -9.76
N GLU A 115 -4.11 20.00 -10.34
CA GLU A 115 -5.09 20.95 -10.92
C GLU A 115 -5.81 21.75 -9.83
N SER A 116 -6.24 21.08 -8.76
CA SER A 116 -7.01 21.69 -7.67
C SER A 116 -7.04 20.80 -6.44
N ARG A 117 -7.40 21.38 -5.29
CA ARG A 117 -7.61 20.63 -4.04
C ARG A 117 -8.74 19.62 -4.19
N GLU A 118 -9.78 19.98 -4.93
CA GLU A 118 -10.94 19.14 -5.20
C GLU A 118 -10.55 17.93 -6.07
N GLN A 119 -9.68 18.12 -7.06
CA GLN A 119 -9.11 17.02 -7.84
C GLN A 119 -8.28 16.09 -6.94
N ALA A 120 -7.38 16.65 -6.13
CA ALA A 120 -6.56 15.89 -5.20
C ALA A 120 -7.41 15.05 -4.22
N LEU A 121 -8.47 15.62 -3.67
CA LEU A 121 -9.41 14.92 -2.77
C LEU A 121 -10.15 13.77 -3.47
N ARG A 122 -10.60 13.98 -4.72
CA ARG A 122 -11.24 12.90 -5.50
C ARG A 122 -10.27 11.76 -5.76
N SER A 123 -9.05 12.06 -6.18
CA SER A 123 -8.01 11.05 -6.44
C SER A 123 -7.60 10.32 -5.15
N ALA A 124 -7.45 11.03 -4.04
CA ALA A 124 -7.15 10.43 -2.75
C ALA A 124 -8.27 9.50 -2.28
N THR A 125 -9.53 9.88 -2.48
CA THR A 125 -10.69 9.05 -2.13
C THR A 125 -10.65 7.71 -2.87
N VAL A 126 -10.27 7.70 -4.15
CA VAL A 126 -10.12 6.45 -4.92
C VAL A 126 -9.10 5.52 -4.27
N LEU A 127 -7.94 6.04 -3.85
CA LEU A 127 -6.90 5.21 -3.23
C LEU A 127 -7.24 4.78 -1.81
N MET A 128 -7.92 5.64 -1.04
CA MET A 128 -8.41 5.27 0.29
C MET A 128 -9.47 4.17 0.21
N GLN A 129 -10.39 4.23 -0.77
CA GLN A 129 -11.36 3.17 -1.04
C GLN A 129 -10.70 1.85 -1.47
N ALA A 130 -9.55 1.92 -2.14
CA ALA A 130 -8.74 0.76 -2.52
C ALA A 130 -8.01 0.10 -1.32
N GLY A 131 -7.99 0.76 -0.15
CA GLY A 131 -7.40 0.25 1.07
C GLY A 131 -6.19 1.03 1.59
N ALA A 132 -5.79 2.13 0.94
CA ALA A 132 -4.73 2.98 1.48
C ALA A 132 -5.18 3.63 2.81
N HIS A 133 -4.30 3.64 3.80
CA HIS A 133 -4.51 4.35 5.06
C HIS A 133 -4.07 5.81 5.00
N MET A 134 -3.21 6.13 4.05
CA MET A 134 -2.65 7.46 3.80
C MET A 134 -2.30 7.61 2.32
N VAL A 135 -2.34 8.83 1.82
CA VAL A 135 -1.84 9.17 0.49
C VAL A 135 -0.57 10.02 0.59
N LYS A 136 0.40 9.77 -0.30
CA LYS A 136 1.56 10.65 -0.53
C LYS A 136 1.30 11.49 -1.78
N LEU A 137 1.67 12.76 -1.70
CA LEU A 137 1.65 13.73 -2.79
C LEU A 137 3.00 14.46 -2.83
N GLU A 138 3.41 14.89 -4.01
CA GLU A 138 4.70 15.55 -4.21
C GLU A 138 4.50 17.02 -4.56
N GLY A 139 5.18 17.90 -3.85
CA GLY A 139 5.05 19.34 -4.02
C GLY A 139 5.55 20.10 -2.81
N GLY A 140 6.22 21.22 -3.04
CA GLY A 140 6.72 22.12 -2.00
C GLY A 140 5.81 23.34 -1.79
N GLY A 141 6.40 24.44 -1.30
CA GLY A 141 5.71 25.73 -1.22
C GLY A 141 5.42 26.28 -2.62
N TRP A 142 4.25 25.95 -3.18
CA TRP A 142 3.67 26.69 -4.30
C TRP A 142 3.10 27.99 -3.74
N THR A 143 3.98 28.97 -3.55
CA THR A 143 3.67 30.35 -3.17
C THR A 143 4.41 31.29 -4.10
#